data_AF-T0M5K3-F1
#
_entry.id   AF-T0M5K3-F1
#
_cell.length_a   1.000
_cell.length_b   1.000
_cell.length_c   1.000
_cell.angle_alpha   90.00
_cell.angle_beta   90.00
_cell.angle_gamma   90.00
#
_symmetry.space_group_name_H-M   'P 1'
#
loop_
_entity.id
_entity.type
_entity.pdbx_description
1 polymer ?
#
loop_
_entity_poly.entity_id
_entity_poly.type
_entity_poly.pdbx_seq_one_letter_code
_entity_poly.pdbx_strand_id
1 'polypeptide(L)'
;MAEQENTDEQKHTEGMLQVEKDVLIGEELQLSSVEKTKIEREGQEAELYIYYAKRTSDGQIVSFYGSSVLNEQYDLGYLKPDTFFVLDKLISRKSGNSYYKAIILHKAEVSK
;
A
#
# COMPACT_ATOMS: atom_id res chain seq x y z
N MET A 1 -39.74 17.28 7.72
CA MET A 1 -38.40 17.56 8.29
C MET A 1 -38.06 16.41 9.23
N ALA A 2 -37.26 15.50 8.71
CA ALA A 2 -36.54 14.34 9.26
C ALA A 2 -36.04 13.65 7.97
N GLU A 3 -34.81 13.20 7.78
CA GLU A 3 -34.00 12.22 8.54
C GLU A 3 -32.52 12.60 8.32
N GLN A 4 -31.71 12.72 9.38
CA GLN A 4 -30.90 11.67 10.02
C GLN A 4 -29.72 11.14 9.19
N GLU A 5 -28.54 11.39 9.77
CA GLU A 5 -27.34 10.53 9.81
C GLU A 5 -26.62 10.22 8.49
N ASN A 6 -25.55 10.99 8.25
CA ASN A 6 -24.40 10.50 7.50
C ASN A 6 -23.13 10.85 8.28
N THR A 7 -22.95 10.19 9.42
CA THR A 7 -21.88 10.47 10.39
C THR A 7 -21.15 9.19 10.77
N ASP A 8 -20.75 8.38 9.79
CA ASP A 8 -20.03 7.12 10.06
C ASP A 8 -18.83 6.80 9.15
N GLU A 9 -18.31 7.76 8.36
CA GLU A 9 -17.10 7.52 7.54
C GLU A 9 -15.84 8.29 7.99
N GLN A 10 -15.90 9.06 9.08
CA GLN A 10 -14.78 9.91 9.52
C GLN A 10 -13.93 9.37 10.69
N LYS A 11 -14.11 8.12 11.12
CA LYS A 11 -13.53 7.64 12.40
C LYS A 11 -12.31 6.72 12.31
N HIS A 12 -11.57 6.68 11.20
CA HIS A 12 -10.35 5.85 11.09
C HIS A 12 -9.16 6.49 10.37
N THR A 13 -9.12 7.81 10.21
CA THR A 13 -8.05 8.54 9.47
C THR A 13 -7.22 9.51 10.32
N GLU A 14 -7.49 9.63 11.62
CA GLU A 14 -6.64 10.43 12.51
C GLU A 14 -5.29 9.70 12.76
N GLY A 15 -4.25 10.14 12.05
CA GLY A 15 -2.87 9.65 12.20
C GLY A 15 -2.28 8.93 10.99
N MET A 16 -3.05 8.78 9.90
CA MET A 16 -2.61 8.12 8.68
C MET A 16 -2.07 9.14 7.66
N LEU A 17 -0.81 8.99 7.25
CA LEU A 17 -0.19 9.89 6.27
C LEU A 17 -0.23 9.25 4.87
N GLN A 18 -0.94 9.86 3.93
CA GLN A 18 -0.83 9.48 2.52
C GLN A 18 0.45 10.06 1.93
N VAL A 19 1.28 9.19 1.35
CA VAL A 19 2.61 9.56 0.85
C VAL A 19 2.82 9.04 -0.57
N GLU A 20 3.68 9.75 -1.32
CA GLU A 20 4.16 9.24 -2.60
C GLU A 20 5.12 8.05 -2.38
N LYS A 21 5.01 7.03 -3.24
CA LYS A 21 5.87 5.83 -3.16
C LYS A 21 7.37 6.15 -3.19
N ASP A 22 7.78 7.20 -3.92
CA ASP A 22 9.18 7.59 -4.03
C ASP A 22 9.80 7.98 -2.69
N VAL A 23 9.01 8.54 -1.77
CA VAL A 23 9.45 8.92 -0.42
C VAL A 23 9.75 7.68 0.44
N LEU A 24 9.07 6.57 0.18
CA LEU A 24 9.19 5.32 0.93
C LEU A 24 10.28 4.39 0.40
N ILE A 25 11.02 4.77 -0.66
CA ILE A 25 12.06 3.93 -1.25
C ILE A 25 13.17 3.70 -0.22
N GLY A 26 13.51 2.43 0.02
CA GLY A 26 14.53 2.02 0.98
C GLY A 26 14.12 2.13 2.45
N GLU A 27 12.94 2.66 2.77
CA GLU A 27 12.39 2.59 4.12
C GLU A 27 11.90 1.18 4.42
N GLU A 28 12.18 0.69 5.62
CA GLU A 28 11.65 -0.58 6.10
C GLU A 28 10.19 -0.39 6.58
N LEU A 29 9.31 -1.18 5.98
CA LEU A 29 7.87 -1.12 6.15
C LEU A 29 7.35 -2.48 6.60
N GLN A 30 6.44 -2.48 7.57
CA GLN A 30 5.62 -3.64 7.91
C GLN A 30 4.25 -3.47 7.26
N LEU A 31 3.86 -4.41 6.40
CA LEU A 31 2.54 -4.39 5.78
C LEU A 31 1.45 -4.60 6.83
N SER A 32 0.49 -3.68 6.90
CA SER A 32 -0.68 -3.80 7.78
C SER A 32 -1.85 -4.42 7.01
N SER A 33 -2.29 -3.74 5.96
CA SER A 33 -3.44 -4.16 5.15
C SER A 33 -3.36 -3.60 3.74
N VAL A 34 -4.21 -4.14 2.86
CA VAL A 34 -4.40 -3.63 1.50
C VAL A 34 -5.89 -3.53 1.24
N GLU A 35 -6.33 -2.36 0.79
CA GLU A 35 -7.68 -2.13 0.32
C GLU A 35 -7.71 -2.19 -1.22
N LYS A 36 -8.69 -2.90 -1.77
CA LYS A 36 -8.95 -2.95 -3.22
C LYS A 36 -10.24 -2.20 -3.50
N THR A 37 -10.16 -1.16 -4.32
CA THR A 37 -11.32 -0.39 -4.76
C THR A 37 -11.39 -0.37 -6.29
N LYS A 38 -12.61 -0.32 -6.82
CA LYS A 38 -12.83 -0.20 -8.26
C LYS A 38 -12.98 1.27 -8.61
N ILE A 39 -12.25 1.71 -9.63
CA ILE A 39 -12.37 3.05 -10.20
C ILE A 39 -12.72 2.93 -11.68
N GLU A 40 -13.47 3.89 -12.18
CA GLU A 40 -13.67 4.04 -13.62
C GLU A 40 -12.67 5.08 -14.16
N ARG A 41 -11.90 4.71 -15.16
CA ARG A 41 -10.99 5.61 -15.85
C ARG A 41 -11.13 5.45 -17.35
N GLU A 42 -11.42 6.55 -18.03
CA GLU A 42 -11.52 6.58 -19.51
C GLU A 42 -12.54 5.53 -20.05
N GLY A 43 -13.62 5.29 -19.30
CA GLY A 43 -14.66 4.32 -19.64
C GLY A 43 -14.29 2.85 -19.41
N GLN A 44 -13.18 2.58 -18.69
CA GLN A 44 -12.76 1.24 -18.29
C GLN A 44 -12.76 1.11 -16.76
N GLU A 45 -13.27 -0.01 -16.24
CA GLU A 45 -13.06 -0.38 -14.83
C GLU A 45 -11.58 -0.74 -14.61
N ALA A 46 -10.96 -0.14 -13.60
CA ALA A 46 -9.63 -0.47 -13.13
C ALA A 46 -9.67 -0.74 -11.61
N GLU A 47 -8.87 -1.70 -11.16
CA GLU A 47 -8.69 -1.93 -9.73
C GLU A 47 -7.55 -1.08 -9.18
N LEU A 48 -7.85 -0.30 -8.14
CA LEU A 48 -6.91 0.50 -7.39
C LEU A 48 -6.61 -0.20 -6.06
N TYR A 49 -5.32 -0.34 -5.76
CA TYR A 49 -4.84 -0.96 -4.53
C TYR A 49 -4.27 0.15 -3.64
N ILE A 50 -4.72 0.22 -2.40
CA ILE A 50 -4.21 1.15 -1.39
C ILE A 50 -3.52 0.32 -0.32
N TYR A 51 -2.22 0.51 -0.16
CA TYR A 51 -1.41 -0.20 0.83
C TYR A 51 -1.31 0.64 2.08
N TYR A 52 -1.53 0.01 3.22
CA TYR A 52 -1.30 0.58 4.54
C TYR A 52 -0.12 -0.15 5.16
N ALA A 53 0.93 0.60 5.48
CA ALA A 53 2.13 0.03 6.08
C ALA A 53 2.59 0.88 7.26
N LYS A 54 3.21 0.23 8.24
CA LYS A 54 3.85 0.89 9.37
C LYS A 54 5.34 1.08 9.05
N ARG A 55 5.84 2.31 9.14
CA ARG A 55 7.27 2.59 9.08
C ARG A 55 7.94 2.07 10.34
N THR A 56 8.99 1.27 10.20
CA THR A 56 9.64 0.68 11.38
C THR A 56 10.51 1.69 12.13
N SER A 57 10.95 2.75 11.45
CA SER A 57 11.81 3.81 12.00
C SER A 57 11.11 4.68 13.06
N ASP A 58 9.86 5.07 12.83
CA ASP A 58 9.11 5.99 13.71
C ASP A 58 7.73 5.45 14.14
N GLY A 59 7.35 4.27 13.64
CA GLY A 59 6.09 3.63 13.96
C GLY A 59 4.87 4.26 13.30
N GLN A 60 5.04 5.26 12.42
CA GLN A 60 3.93 5.92 11.75
C GLN A 60 3.27 5.00 10.72
N ILE A 61 1.93 5.06 10.63
CA ILE A 61 1.17 4.40 9.58
C ILE A 61 1.13 5.32 8.36
N VAL A 62 1.61 4.79 7.24
CA VAL A 62 1.60 5.44 5.93
C VAL A 62 0.67 4.69 4.99
N SER A 63 0.05 5.43 4.08
CA SER A 63 -0.74 4.88 2.98
C SER A 63 -0.18 5.30 1.63
N PHE A 64 -0.18 4.38 0.66
CA PHE A 64 0.29 4.66 -0.68
C PHE A 64 -0.42 3.78 -1.72
N TYR A 65 -0.59 4.32 -2.93
CA TYR A 65 -1.17 3.55 -4.03
C TYR A 65 -0.20 2.48 -4.53
N GLY A 66 -0.76 1.34 -4.92
CA GLY A 66 -0.03 0.24 -5.52
C GLY A 66 0.70 0.58 -6.83
N SER A 67 1.37 -0.43 -7.36
CA SER A 67 1.95 -0.43 -8.71
C SER A 67 1.67 -1.78 -9.34
N SER A 68 1.71 -1.92 -10.67
CA SER A 68 1.41 -3.20 -11.33
C SER A 68 2.23 -4.36 -10.77
N VAL A 69 3.54 -4.15 -10.58
CA VAL A 69 4.46 -5.15 -10.03
C VAL A 69 4.18 -5.41 -8.55
N LEU A 70 3.91 -4.37 -7.77
CA LEU A 70 3.62 -4.52 -6.35
C LEU A 70 2.31 -5.28 -6.12
N ASN A 71 1.28 -4.96 -6.92
CA ASN A 71 -0.03 -5.61 -6.88
C ASN A 71 0.08 -7.08 -7.26
N GLU A 72 0.85 -7.40 -8.29
CA GLU A 72 1.16 -8.79 -8.65
C GLU A 72 1.84 -9.53 -7.49
N GLN A 73 2.79 -8.90 -6.79
CA GLN A 73 3.42 -9.52 -5.62
C GLN A 73 2.45 -9.79 -4.46
N TYR A 74 1.47 -8.89 -4.26
CA TYR A 74 0.40 -9.08 -3.29
C TYR A 74 -0.56 -10.21 -3.69
N ASP A 75 -1.02 -10.22 -4.95
CA ASP A 75 -1.96 -11.21 -5.45
C ASP A 75 -1.36 -12.62 -5.51
N LEU A 76 -0.05 -12.73 -5.75
CA LEU A 76 0.70 -13.99 -5.66
C LEU A 76 0.98 -14.43 -4.20
N GLY A 77 0.60 -13.61 -3.21
CA GLY A 77 0.71 -13.93 -1.80
C GLY A 77 2.13 -13.80 -1.22
N TYR A 78 3.03 -13.10 -1.90
CA TYR A 78 4.36 -12.77 -1.37
C TYR A 78 4.27 -11.69 -0.29
N LEU A 79 3.34 -10.74 -0.46
CA LEU A 79 3.01 -9.72 0.54
C LEU A 79 1.76 -10.12 1.31
N LYS A 80 1.92 -10.29 2.63
CA LYS A 80 0.83 -10.57 3.58
C LYS A 80 0.89 -9.57 4.73
N PRO A 81 -0.19 -9.37 5.49
CA PRO A 81 -0.10 -8.68 6.78
C PRO A 81 1.09 -9.19 7.60
N ASP A 82 1.77 -8.28 8.29
CA ASP A 82 3.00 -8.51 9.08
C ASP A 82 4.25 -8.90 8.28
N THR A 83 4.23 -8.75 6.96
CA THR A 83 5.44 -8.89 6.13
C THR A 83 6.28 -7.62 6.24
N PHE A 84 7.58 -7.77 6.52
CA PHE A 84 8.55 -6.68 6.49
C PHE A 84 9.17 -6.59 5.11
N PHE A 85 9.15 -5.41 4.52
CA PHE A 85 9.63 -5.17 3.16
C PHE A 85 10.21 -3.77 3.01
N VAL A 86 11.02 -3.58 1.97
CA VAL A 86 11.40 -2.25 1.47
C VAL A 86 10.83 -2.05 0.07
N LEU A 87 10.46 -0.81 -0.25
CA LEU A 87 10.12 -0.46 -1.63
C LEU A 87 11.39 -0.14 -2.42
N ASP A 88 11.46 -0.67 -3.64
CA ASP A 88 12.52 -0.38 -4.60
C ASP A 88 11.90 0.02 -5.95
N LYS A 89 12.54 0.97 -6.64
CA LYS A 89 12.08 1.53 -7.91
C LYS A 89 12.90 0.94 -9.05
N LEU A 90 12.23 0.19 -9.92
CA LEU A 90 12.80 -0.35 -11.14
C LEU A 90 12.42 0.53 -12.33
N ILE A 91 13.41 0.97 -13.09
CA ILE A 91 13.18 1.69 -14.35
C ILE A 91 13.44 0.74 -15.51
N SER A 92 12.43 0.49 -16.33
CA SER A 92 12.57 -0.30 -17.56
C SER A 92 13.53 0.40 -18.51
N ARG A 93 14.63 -0.28 -18.88
CA ARG A 93 15.61 0.24 -19.85
C ARG A 93 15.04 0.44 -21.25
N LYS A 94 13.97 -0.27 -21.61
CA LYS A 94 13.35 -0.21 -22.95
C LYS A 94 12.30 0.90 -23.06
N SER A 95 11.47 1.06 -22.04
CA SER A 95 10.31 1.96 -22.08
C SER A 95 10.44 3.20 -21.19
N GLY A 96 11.43 3.24 -20.28
CA GLY A 96 11.56 4.31 -19.28
C GLY A 96 10.53 4.23 -18.15
N ASN A 97 9.60 3.27 -18.19
CA ASN A 97 8.55 3.14 -17.18
C ASN A 97 9.15 2.79 -15.82
N SER A 98 8.66 3.46 -14.77
CA SER A 98 8.99 3.17 -13.38
C SER A 98 8.00 2.16 -12.80
N TYR A 99 8.54 1.13 -12.16
CA TYR A 99 7.79 0.12 -11.42
C TYR A 99 8.26 0.12 -9.98
N TYR A 100 7.38 -0.21 -9.06
CA TYR A 100 7.72 -0.34 -7.64
C TYR A 100 7.53 -1.79 -7.24
N LYS A 101 8.57 -2.38 -6.66
CA LYS A 101 8.52 -3.75 -6.11
C LYS A 101 8.76 -3.68 -4.61
N ALA A 102 8.18 -4.64 -3.89
CA ALA A 102 8.60 -4.96 -2.55
C ALA A 102 9.77 -5.94 -2.57
N ILE A 103 10.84 -5.63 -1.84
CA ILE A 103 11.88 -6.59 -1.47
C ILE A 103 11.55 -7.06 -0.07
N ILE A 104 11.18 -8.33 0.06
CA ILE A 104 10.79 -8.92 1.35
C ILE A 104 12.04 -9.17 2.17
N LEU A 105 12.06 -8.64 3.40
CA LEU A 105 13.17 -8.82 4.32
C LEU A 105 12.99 -10.10 5.13
N HIS A 106 11.87 -10.18 5.87
CA HIS A 106 11.47 -11.34 6.65
C HIS A 106 9.98 -11.25 7.01
N LYS A 107 9.45 -12.31 7.60
CA LYS A 107 8.12 -12.30 8.22
C LYS A 107 8.31 -12.11 9.72
N ALA A 108 7.34 -11.52 10.42
CA ALA A 108 7.30 -11.65 11.87
C ALA A 108 7.29 -13.15 12.20
N GLU A 109 8.33 -13.66 12.87
CA GLU A 109 8.24 -14.97 13.50
C GLU A 109 7.19 -14.83 14.61
N VAL A 110 6.05 -15.50 14.43
CA VAL A 110 5.07 -15.63 15.50
C VAL A 110 5.75 -16.48 16.57
N SER A 111 6.35 -15.83 17.56
CA SER A 111 6.82 -16.49 18.77
C SER A 111 5.62 -17.17 19.39
N LYS A 112 5.62 -18.51 19.37
CA LYS A 112 4.62 -19.35 20.03
C LYS A 112 4.80 -19.32 21.54
#